data_AF-A0A3A0AAM1-F1
#
_entry.id   AF-A0A3A0AAM1-F1
#
_cell.length_a   1.000
_cell.length_b   1.000
_cell.length_c   1.000
_cell.angle_alpha   90.00
_cell.angle_beta   90.00
_cell.angle_gamma   90.00
#
_symmetry.space_group_name_H-M   'P 1'
#
loop_
_entity.id
_entity.type
_entity.pdbx_description
1 polymer ?
#
loop_
_entity_poly.entity_id
_entity_poly.type
_entity_poly.pdbx_seq_one_letter_code
_entity_poly.pdbx_strand_id
1 'polypeptide(L)'
;MKNDARLITARPRGETPLAELLHHHLWANLRLLDTCAALDEEQLGASTPGTFGSIRATLFHIARAEQSYLAHLTGRQSERRLKPDDTPSIVKPAGSTGSPPEPGGQIPPPARPAPRAVL
;
A
#
# COMPACT_ATOMS: atom_id res chain seq x y z
N MET A 1 -2.73 8.54 -29.07
CA MET A 1 -2.79 7.09 -28.79
C MET A 1 -3.47 6.92 -27.44
N LYS A 2 -4.59 6.21 -27.40
CA LYS A 2 -5.60 6.17 -26.32
C LYS A 2 -5.35 4.97 -25.38
N ASN A 3 -5.84 5.05 -24.14
CA ASN A 3 -5.84 4.06 -23.03
C ASN A 3 -4.62 4.23 -22.10
N ASP A 4 -4.78 4.57 -20.80
CA ASP A 4 -5.10 3.59 -19.73
C ASP A 4 -5.76 4.20 -18.47
N ALA A 5 -6.64 5.20 -18.62
CA ALA A 5 -7.41 5.73 -17.48
C ALA A 5 -8.56 4.81 -17.00
N ARG A 6 -8.64 3.56 -17.49
CA ARG A 6 -9.79 2.68 -17.31
C ARG A 6 -9.72 1.68 -16.16
N LEU A 7 -8.58 1.56 -15.47
CA LEU A 7 -8.44 0.69 -14.30
C LEU A 7 -8.89 1.35 -12.97
N ILE A 8 -9.17 2.66 -12.97
CA ILE A 8 -9.70 3.39 -11.79
C ILE A 8 -11.22 3.63 -11.90
N THR A 9 -11.82 3.46 -13.08
CA THR A 9 -13.08 4.17 -13.43
C THR A 9 -14.37 3.34 -13.41
N ALA A 10 -14.34 2.06 -13.06
CA ALA A 10 -15.59 1.30 -12.85
C ALA A 10 -15.84 1.04 -11.36
N ARG A 11 -16.06 2.12 -10.61
CA ARG A 11 -16.48 2.07 -9.21
C ARG A 11 -17.88 1.41 -9.10
N PRO A 12 -18.06 0.34 -8.32
CA PRO A 12 -19.39 -0.21 -8.12
C PRO A 12 -20.29 0.84 -7.44
N ARG A 13 -21.45 1.11 -8.05
CA ARG A 13 -22.44 2.02 -7.44
C ARG A 13 -22.95 1.39 -6.15
N GLY A 14 -22.87 2.14 -5.05
CA GLY A 14 -23.30 1.69 -3.71
C GLY A 14 -22.17 1.35 -2.75
N GLU A 15 -20.90 1.65 -3.08
CA GLU A 15 -19.78 1.48 -2.14
C GLU A 15 -19.91 2.34 -0.88
N THR A 16 -19.43 1.81 0.24
CA THR A 16 -19.43 2.54 1.52
C THR A 16 -18.42 3.70 1.46
N PRO A 17 -18.62 4.79 2.22
CA PRO A 17 -17.64 5.88 2.29
C PRO A 17 -16.23 5.41 2.68
N LEU A 18 -16.11 4.32 3.44
CA LEU A 18 -14.85 3.71 3.80
C LEU A 18 -14.13 3.09 2.58
N ALA A 19 -14.86 2.35 1.74
CA ALA A 19 -14.30 1.76 0.53
C ALA A 19 -13.76 2.84 -0.42
N GLU A 20 -14.48 3.96 -0.53
CA GLU A 20 -14.03 5.11 -1.32
C GLU A 20 -12.74 5.74 -0.80
N LEU A 21 -12.63 5.88 0.52
CA LEU A 21 -11.42 6.39 1.13
C LEU A 21 -10.22 5.47 0.85
N LEU A 22 -10.42 4.15 0.93
CA LEU A 22 -9.36 3.16 0.65
C LEU A 22 -8.93 3.19 -0.82
N HIS A 23 -9.87 3.36 -1.76
CA HIS A 23 -9.57 3.51 -3.18
C HIS A 23 -8.80 4.81 -3.47
N HIS A 24 -9.22 5.92 -2.87
CA HIS A 24 -8.49 7.18 -2.97
C HIS A 24 -7.08 7.06 -2.40
N HIS A 25 -6.96 6.44 -1.23
CA HIS A 25 -5.68 6.20 -0.56
C HIS A 25 -4.72 5.39 -1.43
N LEU A 26 -5.22 4.30 -2.04
CA LEU A 26 -4.45 3.50 -3.00
C LEU A 26 -3.97 4.34 -4.20
N TRP A 27 -4.87 5.12 -4.82
CA TRP A 27 -4.51 5.99 -5.93
C TRP A 27 -3.43 7.01 -5.55
N ALA A 28 -3.59 7.67 -4.40
CA ALA A 28 -2.66 8.69 -3.92
C ALA A 28 -1.28 8.08 -3.65
N ASN A 29 -1.22 6.93 -2.98
CA ASN A 29 0.02 6.23 -2.72
C ASN A 29 0.74 5.78 -4.00
N LEU A 30 0.02 5.24 -4.97
CA LEU A 30 0.63 4.84 -6.25
C LEU A 30 1.23 6.05 -6.97
N ARG A 31 0.53 7.19 -7.03
CA ARG A 31 1.07 8.43 -7.61
C ARG A 31 2.28 8.96 -6.85
N LEU A 32 2.25 8.88 -5.51
CA LEU A 32 3.35 9.31 -4.66
C LEU A 32 4.58 8.43 -4.90
N LEU A 33 4.42 7.11 -4.90
CA LEU A 33 5.50 6.15 -5.16
C LEU A 33 6.05 6.30 -6.58
N ASP A 34 5.20 6.46 -7.60
CA ASP A 34 5.61 6.72 -8.99
C ASP A 34 6.53 7.96 -9.07
N THR A 35 6.17 9.02 -8.33
CA THR A 35 6.93 10.28 -8.31
C THR A 35 8.25 10.11 -7.57
N CYS A 36 8.23 9.52 -6.38
CA CYS A 36 9.41 9.34 -5.54
C CYS A 36 10.40 8.31 -6.14
N ALA A 37 9.94 7.38 -6.97
CA ALA A 37 10.80 6.44 -7.68
C ALA A 37 11.72 7.10 -8.72
N ALA A 38 11.44 8.35 -9.11
CA ALA A 38 12.29 9.12 -10.02
C ALA A 38 13.36 9.97 -9.29
N LEU A 39 13.31 10.03 -7.95
CA LEU A 39 14.25 10.79 -7.14
C LEU A 39 15.54 10.01 -6.91
N ASP A 40 16.66 10.73 -6.82
CA ASP A 40 17.94 10.15 -6.40
C ASP A 40 18.03 9.98 -4.87
N GLU A 41 19.13 9.37 -4.41
CA GLU A 41 19.36 9.07 -3.00
C GLU A 41 19.44 10.33 -2.12
N GLU A 42 20.03 11.41 -2.63
CA GLU A 42 20.16 12.68 -1.92
C GLU A 42 18.80 13.35 -1.76
N GLN A 43 18.00 13.36 -2.83
CA GLN A 43 16.64 13.87 -2.85
C GLN A 43 15.72 13.05 -1.94
N LEU A 44 15.79 11.73 -1.95
CA LEU A 44 15.04 10.87 -1.03
C LEU A 44 15.45 11.08 0.43
N GLY A 45 16.72 11.44 0.66
CA GLY A 45 17.28 11.81 1.95
C GLY A 45 16.93 13.23 2.41
N ALA A 46 16.42 14.08 1.51
CA ALA A 46 16.15 15.49 1.82
C ALA A 46 15.02 15.64 2.87
N SER A 47 15.22 16.59 3.78
CA SER A 47 14.31 16.97 4.87
C SER A 47 14.22 18.49 4.95
N THR A 48 13.09 19.02 5.40
CA THR A 48 12.88 20.46 5.60
C THR A 48 12.46 20.72 7.05
N PRO A 49 12.95 21.78 7.72
CA PRO A 49 12.47 22.13 9.06
C PRO A 49 10.95 22.21 9.12
N GLY A 50 10.35 21.53 10.09
CA GLY A 50 8.90 21.41 10.22
C GLY A 50 8.26 20.21 9.52
N THR A 51 9.02 19.38 8.78
CA THR A 51 8.53 18.11 8.22
C THR A 51 8.89 16.91 9.10
N PHE A 52 8.20 15.78 8.85
CA PHE A 52 8.54 14.50 9.45
C PHE A 52 9.77 13.89 8.76
N GLY A 53 10.96 14.32 9.19
CA GLY A 53 12.22 13.80 8.65
C GLY A 53 12.31 13.90 7.13
N SER A 54 13.00 12.93 6.53
CA SER A 54 13.20 12.89 5.08
C SER A 54 11.97 12.37 4.32
N ILE A 55 11.96 12.57 3.00
CA ILE A 55 10.97 11.98 2.10
C ILE A 55 10.88 10.46 2.33
N ARG A 56 12.02 9.77 2.38
CA ARG A 56 12.06 8.33 2.67
C ARG A 56 11.44 7.99 4.03
N ALA A 57 11.78 8.73 5.08
CA ALA A 57 11.24 8.49 6.41
C ALA A 57 9.71 8.64 6.44
N THR A 58 9.17 9.61 5.70
CA THR A 58 7.73 9.81 5.55
C THR A 58 7.06 8.65 4.79
N LEU A 59 7.61 8.22 3.64
CA LEU A 59 7.07 7.09 2.88
C LEU A 59 7.08 5.80 3.71
N PHE A 60 8.17 5.57 4.43
CA PHE A 60 8.29 4.43 5.34
C PHE A 60 7.25 4.47 6.47
N HIS A 61 7.03 5.65 7.05
CA HIS A 61 6.04 5.86 8.10
C HIS A 61 4.63 5.53 7.60
N ILE A 62 4.25 5.99 6.42
CA ILE A 62 2.95 5.71 5.80
C ILE A 62 2.75 4.20 5.60
N ALA A 63 3.71 3.53 4.95
CA ALA A 63 3.62 2.09 4.67
C ALA A 63 3.53 1.25 5.97
N ARG A 64 4.29 1.62 7.01
CA ARG A 64 4.23 0.94 8.31
C ARG A 64 2.92 1.20 9.05
N ALA A 65 2.37 2.41 8.95
CA ALA A 65 1.07 2.75 9.52
C ALA A 65 -0.04 1.91 8.88
N GLU A 66 -0.03 1.75 7.55
CA GLU A 66 -0.99 0.90 6.83
C GLU A 66 -0.93 -0.56 7.26
N GLN A 67 0.26 -1.14 7.39
CA GLN A 67 0.41 -2.50 7.92
C GLN A 67 -0.16 -2.63 9.34
N SER A 68 -0.03 -1.57 10.15
CA SER A 68 -0.56 -1.55 11.50
C SER A 68 -2.09 -1.43 11.50
N TYR A 69 -2.67 -0.60 10.64
CA TYR A 69 -4.13 -0.51 10.49
C TYR A 69 -4.73 -1.81 9.99
N LEU A 70 -4.13 -2.44 8.98
CA LEU A 70 -4.58 -3.75 8.50
C LEU A 70 -4.50 -4.80 9.61
N ALA A 71 -3.43 -4.79 10.41
CA ALA A 71 -3.32 -5.70 11.56
C ALA A 71 -4.40 -5.47 12.61
N HIS A 72 -4.72 -4.22 12.94
CA HIS A 72 -5.79 -3.91 13.89
C HIS A 72 -7.18 -4.24 13.36
N LEU A 73 -7.45 -4.00 12.08
CA LEU A 73 -8.76 -4.22 11.47
C LEU A 73 -9.04 -5.69 11.17
N THR A 74 -8.02 -6.47 10.82
CA THR A 74 -8.18 -7.87 10.37
C THR A 74 -7.70 -8.90 11.40
N GLY A 75 -6.95 -8.46 12.43
CA GLY A 75 -6.25 -9.35 13.35
C GLY A 75 -5.07 -10.10 12.74
N ARG A 76 -4.69 -9.80 11.47
CA ARG A 76 -3.61 -10.48 10.76
C ARG A 76 -2.40 -9.56 10.56
N GLN A 77 -1.22 -10.02 10.95
CA GLN A 77 0.02 -9.30 10.70
C GLN A 77 0.46 -9.47 9.24
N SER A 78 1.10 -8.45 8.69
CA SER A 78 1.83 -8.56 7.41
C SER A 78 2.97 -9.58 7.55
N GLU A 79 3.13 -10.45 6.55
CA GLU A 79 4.22 -11.43 6.50
C GLU A 79 5.60 -10.75 6.49
N ARG A 80 5.67 -9.57 5.85
CA ARG A 80 6.85 -8.70 5.85
C ARG A 80 6.53 -7.40 6.57
N ARG A 81 6.38 -7.50 7.89
CA ARG A 81 6.17 -6.32 8.73
C ARG A 81 7.40 -5.43 8.74
N LEU A 82 7.20 -4.16 8.41
CA LEU A 82 8.21 -3.12 8.44
C LEU A 82 8.58 -2.75 9.89
N LYS A 83 9.87 -2.73 10.20
CA LYS A 83 10.45 -2.41 11.50
C LYS A 83 11.15 -1.05 11.46
N PRO A 84 11.14 -0.26 12.56
CA PRO A 84 11.75 1.08 12.59
C PRO A 84 13.14 1.20 11.95
N ASP A 85 13.98 0.18 12.08
CA ASP A 85 15.37 0.17 11.59
C ASP A 85 15.51 -0.33 10.14
N ASP A 86 14.40 -0.69 9.48
CA ASP A 86 14.42 -1.09 8.07
C ASP A 86 14.73 0.14 7.20
N THR A 87 15.60 -0.06 6.22
CA THR A 87 15.91 0.92 5.16
C THR A 87 15.28 0.44 3.86
N PRO A 88 13.95 0.61 3.69
CA PRO A 88 13.31 0.17 2.46
C PRO A 88 13.84 0.98 1.28
N SER A 89 14.21 0.28 0.22
CA SER A 89 14.48 0.89 -1.07
C SER A 89 13.16 1.16 -1.79
N ILE A 90 13.04 2.33 -2.40
CA ILE A 90 11.92 2.62 -3.30
C ILE A 90 12.27 2.07 -4.69
N VAL A 91 11.87 0.83 -4.92
CA VAL A 91 12.05 0.19 -6.22
C VAL A 91 10.77 0.38 -7.01
N LYS A 92 10.88 1.00 -8.18
CA LYS A 92 9.78 0.97 -9.15
C LYS A 92 9.43 -0.49 -9.42
N PRO A 93 8.17 -0.93 -9.27
CA PRO A 93 7.83 -2.33 -9.51
C PRO A 93 8.31 -2.74 -10.91
N ALA A 94 9.19 -3.74 -10.97
CA ALA A 94 9.74 -4.25 -12.22
C ALA A 94 8.60 -4.92 -13.01
N GLY A 95 8.16 -4.26 -14.09
CA GLY A 95 7.20 -4.81 -15.04
C GLY A 95 5.80 -5.03 -14.48
N SER A 96 4.89 -4.09 -14.72
CA SER A 96 3.52 -4.46 -15.08
C SER A 96 3.50 -4.95 -16.54
N THR A 97 4.27 -5.99 -16.84
CA THR A 97 4.13 -6.82 -18.05
C THR A 97 3.62 -8.22 -17.69
N GLY A 98 3.10 -8.41 -16.47
CA GLY A 98 2.35 -9.58 -16.09
C GLY A 98 0.94 -9.49 -16.69
N SER A 99 0.57 -10.48 -17.50
CA SER A 99 -0.82 -10.74 -17.85
C SER A 99 -1.71 -10.67 -16.61
N PRO A 100 -2.96 -10.20 -16.75
CA PRO A 100 -3.89 -10.12 -15.64
C PRO A 100 -4.03 -11.49 -14.95
N PRO A 101 -4.14 -11.55 -13.61
CA PRO A 101 -4.69 -12.75 -13.00
C PRO A 101 -6.07 -13.00 -13.62
N GLU A 102 -6.28 -14.22 -14.13
CA GLU A 102 -7.54 -14.65 -14.73
C GLU A 102 -8.73 -14.24 -13.85
N PRO A 103 -9.82 -13.71 -14.45
CA PRO A 103 -10.97 -13.20 -13.73
C PRO A 103 -11.78 -14.39 -13.16
N GLY A 104 -11.41 -14.85 -11.98
CA GLY A 104 -12.09 -15.98 -11.34
C GLY A 104 -11.45 -16.52 -10.06
N GLY A 105 -10.27 -16.04 -9.67
CA GLY A 105 -9.65 -16.42 -8.40
C GLY A 105 -10.36 -15.79 -7.21
N GLN A 106 -11.42 -16.42 -6.71
CA GLN A 106 -11.99 -16.15 -5.40
C GLN A 106 -10.83 -16.14 -4.38
N ILE A 107 -10.61 -15.02 -3.69
CA ILE A 107 -9.73 -15.01 -2.51
C ILE A 107 -10.37 -16.01 -1.53
N PRO A 108 -9.68 -17.11 -1.16
CA PRO A 108 -10.28 -18.12 -0.30
C PRO A 108 -10.67 -17.46 1.03
N PRO A 109 -11.84 -17.81 1.61
CA PRO A 109 -12.25 -17.26 2.89
C PRO A 109 -11.16 -17.54 3.93
N PRO A 110 -10.92 -16.61 4.88
CA PRO A 110 -9.87 -16.78 5.87
C PRO A 110 -10.12 -18.07 6.67
N ALA A 111 -9.07 -18.88 6.83
CA ALA A 111 -9.12 -20.03 7.72
C ALA A 111 -9.55 -19.55 9.12
N ARG A 112 -10.58 -20.20 9.66
CA ARG A 112 -11.16 -19.87 10.96
C ARG A 112 -10.05 -20.01 12.01
N PRO A 113 -9.75 -18.98 12.83
CA PRO A 113 -8.75 -19.12 13.88
C PRO A 113 -9.18 -20.23 14.84
N ALA A 114 -8.24 -21.10 15.20
CA ALA A 114 -8.50 -22.15 16.20
C ALA A 114 -8.99 -21.51 17.51
N PRO A 115 -9.97 -22.12 18.20
CA PRO A 115 -10.46 -21.58 19.47
C PRO A 115 -9.28 -21.48 20.42
N ARG A 116 -9.01 -20.26 20.91
CA ARG A 116 -8.10 -20.05 22.03
C ARG A 116 -8.71 -20.74 23.24
N ALA A 117 -8.09 -21.84 23.68
CA ALA A 117 -8.34 -22.37 25.01
C ALA A 117 -7.92 -21.30 26.01
N VAL A 118 -8.90 -20.72 26.70
CA VAL A 118 -8.66 -19.94 27.90
C VAL A 118 -8.24 -20.94 28.97
N LEU A 119 -6.98 -20.86 29.40
CA LEU A 119 -6.50 -21.49 30.64
C LEU A 119 -6.78 -20.56 31.81
#